data_AF-A0A2P8VW89-F1
#
_entry.id   AF-A0A2P8VW89-F1
#
_cell.length_a   1.000
_cell.length_b   1.000
_cell.length_c   1.000
_cell.angle_alpha   90.00
_cell.angle_beta   90.00
_cell.angle_gamma   90.00
#
_symmetry.space_group_name_H-M   'P 1'
#
loop_
_entity.id
_entity.type
_entity.pdbx_description
1 polymer ?
#
loop_
_entity_poly.entity_id
_entity_poly.type
_entity_poly.pdbx_seq_one_letter_code
_entity_poly.pdbx_strand_id
1 'polypeptide(L)'
;MAMAHFSKKSSQQRQLYSTDMEDFHVEICSTININGLEERSLVHELRATIFGRNYDEACENETRLLVGEIVGYKLFNHVGGLLIYADEVDQDLSLAISWLQEQKFENVEFALRKGCLYLSKVEIRPSWQSKVPVLKTVATYLQHTIMEGLVFCRPMPFPKPESQKEVDLKSFRLRQYWSKLGLNSYDSEHNILWEPEWSCPDWLLGQRQLS
;
A
#
# COMPACT_ATOMS: atom_id res chain seq x y z
N MET A 1 0.99 67.69 -28.58
CA MET A 1 1.37 66.40 -29.18
C MET A 1 1.06 65.33 -28.15
N ALA A 2 0.13 64.43 -28.47
CA ALA A 2 -0.35 63.37 -27.58
C ALA A 2 0.67 62.22 -27.47
N MET A 3 0.71 61.53 -26.33
CA MET A 3 0.47 60.08 -26.21
C MET A 3 0.45 59.67 -24.72
N ALA A 4 -0.58 58.89 -24.36
CA ALA A 4 -0.72 58.16 -23.10
C ALA A 4 0.07 56.84 -23.17
N HIS A 5 0.44 56.25 -22.02
CA HIS A 5 0.28 54.80 -21.75
C HIS A 5 0.63 54.40 -20.30
N PHE A 6 -0.44 54.04 -19.57
CA PHE A 6 -0.65 52.89 -18.68
C PHE A 6 0.51 52.00 -18.14
N SER A 7 0.40 51.75 -16.82
CA SER A 7 0.41 50.42 -16.15
C SER A 7 1.75 49.74 -15.85
N LYS A 8 2.07 49.53 -14.55
CA LYS A 8 1.70 48.35 -13.75
C LYS A 8 2.47 48.39 -12.42
N LYS A 9 1.75 48.32 -11.30
CA LYS A 9 2.30 47.94 -9.99
C LYS A 9 2.82 46.50 -10.07
N SER A 10 4.06 46.26 -9.65
CA SER A 10 4.54 44.91 -9.31
C SER A 10 5.05 44.91 -7.87
N SER A 11 4.13 44.66 -6.96
CA SER A 11 4.44 44.21 -5.60
C SER A 11 4.98 42.78 -5.69
N GLN A 12 6.26 42.60 -5.38
CA GLN A 12 6.87 41.27 -5.28
C GLN A 12 6.22 40.49 -4.14
N GLN A 13 5.78 39.28 -4.48
CA GLN A 13 5.10 38.32 -3.61
C GLN A 13 6.00 37.91 -2.44
N ARG A 14 5.43 37.91 -1.24
CA ARG A 14 5.96 37.16 -0.09
C ARG A 14 5.93 35.67 -0.46
N GLN A 15 7.09 35.02 -0.50
CA GLN A 15 7.17 33.56 -0.38
C GLN A 15 6.85 33.21 1.08
N LEU A 16 5.60 32.85 1.33
CA LEU A 16 5.22 32.08 2.51
C LEU A 16 5.58 30.62 2.21
N TYR A 17 6.68 30.15 2.79
CA TYR A 17 6.88 28.72 2.95
C TYR A 17 5.93 28.26 4.04
N SER A 18 4.72 27.85 3.65
CA SER A 18 3.90 27.04 4.53
C SER A 18 4.55 25.67 4.58
N THR A 19 5.27 25.40 5.66
CA THR A 19 5.56 24.03 6.08
C THR A 19 4.26 23.45 6.59
N ASP A 20 3.34 23.14 5.67
CA ASP A 20 2.15 22.37 5.97
C ASP A 20 2.62 20.98 6.40
N MET A 21 2.65 20.75 7.71
CA MET A 21 2.50 19.40 8.22
C MET A 21 1.09 18.97 7.81
N GLU A 22 0.99 18.41 6.60
CA GLU A 22 -0.17 17.67 6.15
C GLU A 22 -0.44 16.59 7.22
N ASP A 23 -1.44 16.81 8.08
CA ASP A 23 -1.90 15.80 9.01
C ASP A 23 -2.69 14.75 8.21
N PHE A 24 -2.31 13.47 8.33
CA PHE A 24 -2.97 12.37 7.63
C PHE A 24 -3.82 11.59 8.60
N HIS A 25 -5.02 11.21 8.17
CA HIS A 25 -5.90 10.35 8.93
C HIS A 25 -6.16 9.06 8.17
N VAL A 26 -5.81 7.94 8.78
CA VAL A 26 -6.05 6.61 8.22
C VAL A 26 -7.39 6.11 8.75
N GLU A 27 -8.27 5.68 7.84
CA GLU A 27 -9.48 4.96 8.23
C GLU A 27 -9.39 3.54 7.68
N ILE A 28 -9.22 2.58 8.58
CA ILE A 28 -9.15 1.15 8.22
C ILE A 28 -10.56 0.58 8.36
N CYS A 29 -11.17 0.21 7.23
CA CYS A 29 -12.47 -0.45 7.19
C CYS A 29 -12.27 -1.93 6.84
N SER A 30 -12.01 -2.76 7.86
CA SER A 30 -11.87 -4.20 7.64
C SER A 30 -13.24 -4.85 7.44
N THR A 31 -13.50 -5.37 6.23
CA THR A 31 -14.70 -6.19 5.96
C THR A 31 -14.29 -7.65 5.98
N ILE A 32 -14.61 -8.36 7.06
CA ILE A 32 -14.32 -9.79 7.15
C ILE A 32 -15.42 -10.55 6.41
N ASN A 33 -15.13 -11.09 5.23
CA ASN A 33 -16.04 -11.99 4.53
C ASN A 33 -15.77 -13.44 4.97
N ILE A 34 -16.60 -13.97 5.86
CA ILE A 34 -16.48 -15.34 6.37
C ILE A 34 -17.34 -16.26 5.49
N ASN A 35 -16.73 -16.90 4.49
CA ASN A 35 -17.40 -17.98 3.77
C ASN A 35 -17.54 -19.21 4.68
N GLY A 36 -18.77 -19.72 4.78
CA GLY A 36 -19.23 -20.71 5.76
C GLY A 36 -18.79 -22.15 5.51
N LEU A 37 -17.48 -22.40 5.49
CA LEU A 37 -16.91 -23.73 5.70
C LEU A 37 -16.23 -23.71 7.08
N GLU A 38 -16.86 -24.34 8.07
CA GLU A 38 -16.38 -24.37 9.46
C GLU A 38 -15.01 -25.07 9.57
N GLU A 39 -13.95 -24.29 9.74
CA GLU A 39 -12.97 -24.33 10.85
C GLU A 39 -11.92 -23.23 10.59
N ARG A 40 -12.18 -22.03 11.13
CA ARG A 40 -11.39 -20.78 10.96
C ARG A 40 -11.27 -20.34 9.49
N SER A 41 -11.98 -19.29 9.13
CA SER A 41 -11.94 -18.67 7.80
C SER A 41 -10.52 -18.62 7.26
N LEU A 42 -10.29 -19.35 6.15
CA LEU A 42 -8.97 -19.49 5.53
C LEU A 42 -8.43 -18.14 5.05
N VAL A 43 -9.33 -17.21 4.73
CA VAL A 43 -9.00 -15.92 4.13
C VAL A 43 -9.85 -14.83 4.77
N HIS A 44 -9.20 -13.81 5.33
CA HIS A 44 -9.86 -12.57 5.70
C HIS A 44 -9.46 -11.49 4.70
N GLU A 45 -10.41 -11.02 3.90
CA GLU A 45 -10.23 -9.82 3.09
C GLU A 45 -10.14 -8.60 4.02
N LEU A 46 -9.22 -7.70 3.69
CA LEU A 46 -8.95 -6.49 4.44
C LEU A 46 -8.92 -5.32 3.47
N ARG A 47 -9.64 -4.26 3.83
CA ARG A 47 -9.66 -3.01 3.09
C ARG A 47 -9.28 -1.87 4.01
N ALA A 48 -8.52 -0.93 3.48
CA ALA A 48 -8.22 0.31 4.17
C ALA A 48 -8.29 1.48 3.19
N THR A 49 -8.83 2.59 3.68
CA THR A 49 -8.99 3.80 2.91
C THR A 49 -8.11 4.89 3.50
N ILE A 50 -7.28 5.49 2.67
CA ILE A 50 -6.34 6.53 3.09
C ILE A 50 -6.96 7.88 2.79
N PHE A 51 -7.11 8.72 3.82
CA PHE A 51 -7.57 10.09 3.67
C PHE A 51 -6.44 11.08 4.00
N GLY A 52 -6.24 12.05 3.11
CA GLY A 52 -5.49 13.26 3.41
C GLY A 52 -6.43 14.33 3.94
N ARG A 53 -5.89 15.27 4.74
CA ARG A 53 -6.60 16.49 5.11
C ARG A 53 -6.17 17.60 4.16
N ASN A 54 -7.14 18.36 3.67
CA ASN A 54 -6.87 19.63 3.00
C ASN A 54 -7.60 20.72 3.80
N TYR A 55 -6.83 21.64 4.37
CA TYR A 55 -7.37 22.76 5.13
C TYR A 55 -7.54 23.95 4.19
N ASP A 56 -8.79 24.38 4.00
CA ASP A 56 -9.06 25.63 3.29
C ASP A 56 -9.07 26.78 4.30
N GLU A 57 -7.96 27.52 4.35
CA GLU A 57 -7.82 28.70 5.22
C GLU A 57 -8.89 29.76 4.97
N ALA A 58 -9.42 29.87 3.73
CA ALA A 58 -10.41 30.88 3.40
C ALA A 58 -11.81 30.55 3.94
N CYS A 59 -12.08 29.27 4.18
CA CYS A 59 -13.39 28.78 4.60
C CYS A 59 -13.40 28.21 6.03
N GLU A 60 -12.26 28.19 6.72
CA GLU A 60 -12.03 27.46 8.00
C GLU A 60 -12.59 26.02 7.97
N ASN A 61 -12.58 25.40 6.78
CA ASN A 61 -13.21 24.11 6.54
C ASN A 61 -12.14 23.06 6.25
N GLU A 62 -12.17 22.00 7.06
CA GLU A 62 -11.35 20.82 6.86
C GLU A 62 -12.07 19.86 5.92
N THR A 63 -11.47 19.57 4.76
CA THR A 63 -12.01 18.61 3.81
C THR A 63 -11.19 17.33 3.81
N ARG A 64 -11.88 16.18 3.93
CA ARG A 64 -11.26 14.85 3.79
C ARG A 64 -11.10 14.53 2.31
N LEU A 65 -9.87 14.34 1.87
CA LEU A 65 -9.54 13.94 0.50
C LEU A 65 -9.23 12.44 0.48
N LEU A 66 -9.95 11.66 -0.33
CA LEU A 66 -9.57 10.27 -0.61
C LEU A 66 -8.22 10.24 -1.34
N VAL A 67 -7.18 9.72 -0.70
CA VAL A 67 -5.81 9.66 -1.24
C VAL A 67 -5.45 8.28 -1.77
N GLY A 68 -6.05 7.22 -1.22
CA GLY A 68 -5.81 5.87 -1.71
C GLY A 68 -6.64 4.78 -1.05
N GLU A 69 -6.48 3.57 -1.56
CA GLU A 69 -7.10 2.33 -1.10
C GLU A 69 -6.02 1.24 -1.00
N ILE A 70 -6.08 0.43 0.06
CA ILE A 70 -5.33 -0.80 0.22
C ILE A 70 -6.32 -1.95 0.30
N VAL A 71 -6.09 -3.00 -0.48
CA VAL A 71 -6.79 -4.29 -0.40
C VAL A 71 -5.74 -5.37 -0.17
N GLY A 72 -5.97 -6.17 0.86
CA GLY A 72 -5.13 -7.32 1.17
C GLY A 72 -5.97 -8.50 1.66
N TYR A 73 -5.30 -9.64 1.77
CA TYR A 73 -5.88 -10.87 2.24
C TYR A 73 -4.98 -11.43 3.33
N LYS A 74 -5.54 -11.63 4.52
CA LYS A 74 -4.87 -12.39 5.57
C LYS A 74 -5.20 -13.86 5.37
N LEU A 75 -4.18 -14.68 5.19
CA LEU A 75 -4.29 -16.06 4.75
C LEU A 75 -3.83 -17.00 5.87
N PHE A 76 -4.59 -18.06 6.09
CA PHE A 76 -4.39 -18.98 7.20
C PHE A 76 -4.33 -20.45 6.78
N ASN A 77 -3.89 -21.29 7.72
CA ASN A 77 -3.92 -22.76 7.65
C ASN A 77 -2.98 -23.35 6.60
N HIS A 78 -3.50 -23.91 5.51
CA HIS A 78 -2.72 -24.70 4.56
C HIS A 78 -2.98 -24.28 3.11
N VAL A 79 -1.91 -24.32 2.30
CA VAL A 79 -1.90 -23.81 0.91
C VAL A 79 -2.98 -24.45 0.04
N GLY A 80 -3.24 -25.75 0.19
CA GLY A 80 -4.24 -26.46 -0.61
C GLY A 80 -5.65 -25.87 -0.53
N GLY A 81 -6.13 -25.54 0.67
CA GLY A 81 -7.43 -24.90 0.86
C GLY A 81 -7.46 -23.45 0.35
N LEU A 82 -6.33 -22.74 0.46
CA LEU A 82 -6.20 -21.37 -0.05
C LEU A 82 -6.24 -21.32 -1.58
N LEU A 83 -5.68 -22.31 -2.28
CA LEU A 83 -5.70 -22.38 -3.74
C LEU A 83 -7.13 -22.48 -4.29
N ILE A 84 -7.95 -23.36 -3.69
CA ILE A 84 -9.35 -23.53 -4.09
C ILE A 84 -10.10 -22.21 -3.99
N TYR A 85 -9.94 -21.49 -2.87
CA TYR A 85 -10.54 -20.17 -2.70
C TYR A 85 -10.00 -19.15 -3.70
N ALA A 86 -8.68 -19.11 -3.89
CA ALA A 86 -8.04 -18.11 -4.73
C ALA A 86 -8.43 -18.23 -6.20
N ASP A 87 -8.59 -19.45 -6.71
CA ASP A 87 -9.04 -19.74 -8.08
C ASP A 87 -10.44 -19.20 -8.38
N GLU A 88 -11.31 -19.09 -7.37
CA GLU A 88 -12.67 -18.58 -7.51
C GLU A 88 -12.75 -17.05 -7.43
N VAL A 89 -11.78 -16.40 -6.78
CA VAL A 89 -11.87 -14.97 -6.42
C VAL A 89 -10.98 -14.07 -7.27
N ASP A 90 -9.70 -14.39 -7.40
CA ASP A 90 -8.72 -13.49 -8.03
C ASP A 90 -7.53 -14.26 -8.60
N GLN A 91 -7.30 -14.11 -9.91
CA GLN A 91 -6.21 -14.78 -10.62
C GLN A 91 -4.84 -14.40 -10.05
N ASP A 92 -4.65 -13.15 -9.61
CA ASP A 92 -3.35 -12.72 -9.11
C ASP A 92 -3.07 -13.31 -7.72
N LEU A 93 -4.10 -13.47 -6.88
CA LEU A 93 -4.06 -14.24 -5.63
C LEU A 93 -3.77 -15.72 -5.90
N SER A 94 -4.45 -16.36 -6.84
CA SER A 94 -4.20 -17.78 -7.19
C SER A 94 -2.74 -18.03 -7.56
N LEU A 95 -2.16 -17.16 -8.39
CA LEU A 95 -0.74 -17.21 -8.74
C LEU A 95 0.18 -17.00 -7.53
N ALA A 96 -0.18 -16.09 -6.62
CA ALA A 96 0.59 -15.85 -5.40
C ALA A 96 0.51 -17.02 -4.40
N ILE A 97 -0.64 -17.70 -4.29
CA ILE A 97 -0.77 -18.91 -3.47
C ILE A 97 -0.03 -20.10 -4.11
N SER A 98 -0.07 -20.22 -5.43
CA SER A 98 0.71 -21.25 -6.15
C SER A 98 2.20 -21.07 -5.88
N TRP A 99 2.69 -19.83 -5.89
CA TRP A 99 4.06 -19.52 -5.49
C TRP A 99 4.39 -19.98 -4.06
N LEU A 100 3.47 -19.81 -3.09
CA LEU A 100 3.65 -20.33 -1.72
C LEU A 100 3.79 -21.86 -1.68
N GLN A 101 3.09 -22.57 -2.57
CA GLN A 101 3.19 -24.04 -2.66
C GLN A 101 4.58 -24.49 -3.09
N GLU A 102 5.23 -23.72 -3.96
CA GLU A 102 6.56 -24.01 -4.49
C GLU A 102 7.68 -23.66 -3.51
N GLN A 103 7.40 -22.77 -2.54
CA GLN A 103 8.35 -22.40 -1.50
C GLN A 103 8.59 -23.59 -0.54
N LYS A 104 9.75 -24.23 -0.67
CA LYS A 104 10.15 -25.42 0.10
C LYS A 104 10.57 -25.09 1.54
N PHE A 105 9.67 -24.59 2.39
CA PHE A 105 10.06 -24.20 3.75
C PHE A 105 9.00 -24.52 4.81
N GLU A 106 9.45 -25.04 5.96
CA GLU A 106 8.72 -25.05 7.24
C GLU A 106 8.20 -23.64 7.61
N ASN A 107 8.90 -22.59 7.13
CA ASN A 107 8.55 -21.20 7.33
C ASN A 107 7.18 -20.83 6.74
N VAL A 108 6.73 -21.46 5.64
CA VAL A 108 5.42 -21.15 5.03
C VAL A 108 4.28 -21.69 5.88
N GLU A 109 4.36 -22.95 6.32
CA GLU A 109 3.36 -23.52 7.22
C GLU A 109 3.29 -22.75 8.53
N PHE A 110 4.45 -22.38 9.09
CA PHE A 110 4.51 -21.55 10.29
C PHE A 110 3.91 -20.16 10.07
N ALA A 111 4.22 -19.51 8.95
CA ALA A 111 3.64 -18.21 8.59
C ALA A 111 2.12 -18.30 8.44
N LEU A 112 1.60 -19.34 7.78
CA LEU A 112 0.15 -19.54 7.62
C LEU A 112 -0.56 -19.86 8.94
N ARG A 113 0.10 -20.49 9.91
CA ARG A 113 -0.45 -20.68 11.26
C ARG A 113 -0.58 -19.34 12.02
N LYS A 114 0.38 -18.42 11.82
CA LYS A 114 0.32 -17.05 12.38
C LYS A 114 -0.58 -16.12 11.58
N GLY A 115 -0.83 -16.45 10.31
CA GLY A 115 -1.51 -15.62 9.33
C GLY A 115 -0.50 -14.79 8.53
N CYS A 116 -0.38 -15.04 7.24
CA CYS A 116 0.40 -14.20 6.34
C CYS A 116 -0.49 -13.16 5.64
N LEU A 117 0.11 -12.09 5.14
CA LEU A 117 -0.60 -11.03 4.42
C LEU A 117 -0.18 -10.98 2.97
N TYR A 118 -1.13 -11.26 2.09
CA TYR A 118 -1.02 -10.96 0.68
C TYR A 118 -1.59 -9.57 0.39
N LEU A 119 -0.79 -8.68 -0.20
CA LEU A 119 -1.26 -7.37 -0.65
C LEU A 119 -1.66 -7.48 -2.12
N SER A 120 -2.97 -7.37 -2.37
CA SER A 120 -3.53 -7.54 -3.71
C SER A 120 -3.53 -6.22 -4.48
N LYS A 121 -4.02 -5.15 -3.86
CA LYS A 121 -4.12 -3.83 -4.50
C LYS A 121 -3.66 -2.75 -3.54
N VAL A 122 -2.76 -1.88 -4.00
CA VAL A 122 -2.52 -0.58 -3.35
C VAL A 122 -2.58 0.50 -4.41
N GLU A 123 -3.62 1.31 -4.32
CA GLU A 123 -3.84 2.43 -5.21
C GLU A 123 -3.71 3.70 -4.40
N ILE A 124 -2.63 4.44 -4.64
CA ILE A 124 -2.40 5.76 -4.05
C ILE A 124 -2.32 6.75 -5.20
N ARG A 125 -2.98 7.90 -5.04
CA ARG A 125 -2.92 8.98 -6.04
C ARG A 125 -1.47 9.36 -6.36
N PRO A 126 -1.09 9.55 -7.64
CA PRO A 126 0.31 9.77 -8.02
C PRO A 126 1.03 10.89 -7.27
N SER A 127 0.36 12.00 -6.97
CA SER A 127 0.92 13.13 -6.20
C SER A 127 1.24 12.79 -4.74
N TRP A 128 0.77 11.65 -4.24
CA TRP A 128 0.88 11.22 -2.85
C TRP A 128 1.74 9.96 -2.65
N GLN A 129 2.03 9.19 -3.71
CA GLN A 129 2.72 7.89 -3.63
C GLN A 129 4.10 7.90 -2.95
N SER A 130 4.83 9.01 -2.97
CA SER A 130 6.15 9.11 -2.34
C SER A 130 6.19 10.02 -1.12
N LYS A 131 5.03 10.50 -0.65
CA LYS A 131 4.94 11.34 0.54
C LYS A 131 5.20 10.47 1.78
N VAL A 132 6.14 10.87 2.63
CA VAL A 132 6.51 10.13 3.86
C VAL A 132 5.28 9.80 4.72
N PRO A 133 4.31 10.71 4.95
CA PRO A 133 3.14 10.38 5.75
C PRO A 133 2.25 9.27 5.17
N VAL A 134 2.20 9.15 3.84
CA VAL A 134 1.46 8.07 3.17
C VAL A 134 2.20 6.75 3.31
N LEU A 135 3.52 6.76 3.18
CA LEU A 135 4.34 5.56 3.42
C LEU A 135 4.22 5.11 4.89
N LYS A 136 4.23 6.05 5.84
CA LYS A 136 3.96 5.76 7.27
C LYS A 136 2.58 5.16 7.46
N THR A 137 1.57 5.75 6.85
CA THR A 137 0.19 5.23 6.88
C THR A 137 0.11 3.77 6.41
N VAL A 138 0.75 3.46 5.28
CA VAL A 138 0.75 2.09 4.74
C VAL A 138 1.50 1.14 5.67
N ALA A 139 2.67 1.53 6.19
CA ALA A 139 3.42 0.72 7.13
C ALA A 139 2.65 0.47 8.44
N THR A 140 1.95 1.49 8.96
CA THR A 140 1.05 1.36 10.12
C THR A 140 -0.07 0.37 9.84
N TYR A 141 -0.68 0.40 8.65
CA TYR A 141 -1.68 -0.59 8.24
C TYR A 141 -1.09 -2.02 8.24
N LEU A 142 0.10 -2.21 7.67
CA LEU A 142 0.78 -3.51 7.66
C LEU A 142 1.04 -4.01 9.08
N GLN A 143 1.58 -3.14 9.94
CA GLN A 143 1.90 -3.46 11.34
C GLN A 143 0.67 -3.78 12.19
N HIS A 144 -0.47 -3.14 11.93
CA HIS A 144 -1.73 -3.49 12.61
C HIS A 144 -2.33 -4.81 12.08
N THR A 145 -2.10 -5.12 10.82
CA THR A 145 -2.67 -6.29 10.16
C THR A 145 -1.90 -7.57 10.48
N ILE A 146 -0.57 -7.46 10.42
CA ILE A 146 0.37 -8.50 10.82
C ILE A 146 1.27 -7.89 11.89
N MET A 147 1.22 -8.45 13.10
CA MET A 147 2.15 -8.05 14.14
C MET A 147 3.58 -8.45 13.75
N GLU A 148 3.72 -9.67 13.21
CA GLU A 148 4.95 -10.26 12.67
C GLU A 148 4.56 -11.32 11.63
N GLY A 149 5.40 -11.56 10.62
CA GLY A 149 5.27 -12.69 9.70
C GLY A 149 5.41 -12.33 8.23
N LEU A 150 4.98 -13.25 7.38
CA LEU A 150 5.16 -13.15 5.93
C LEU A 150 4.22 -12.09 5.34
N VAL A 151 4.81 -11.06 4.72
CA VAL A 151 4.10 -10.14 3.81
C VAL A 151 4.58 -10.41 2.41
N PHE A 152 3.66 -10.50 1.45
CA PHE A 152 4.00 -10.69 0.06
C PHE A 152 2.99 -10.05 -0.87
N CYS A 153 3.40 -9.75 -2.09
CA CYS A 153 2.55 -9.12 -3.09
C CYS A 153 3.03 -9.43 -4.51
N ARG A 154 2.12 -9.34 -5.47
CA ARG A 154 2.48 -9.24 -6.89
C ARG A 154 2.46 -7.76 -7.26
N PRO A 155 3.60 -7.13 -7.59
CA PRO A 155 3.66 -5.71 -7.92
C PRO A 155 3.14 -5.51 -9.34
N MET A 156 1.82 -5.66 -9.52
CA MET A 156 1.12 -5.53 -10.78
C MET A 156 0.35 -4.21 -10.84
N PRO A 157 0.43 -3.47 -11.95
CA PRO A 157 -0.36 -2.25 -12.10
C PRO A 157 -1.85 -2.57 -12.19
N PHE A 158 -2.64 -1.76 -11.49
CA PHE A 158 -4.09 -1.73 -11.60
C PHE A 158 -4.55 -0.32 -12.02
N PRO A 159 -5.42 -0.17 -13.03
CA PRO A 159 -5.80 -1.20 -14.00
C PRO A 159 -4.59 -1.67 -14.84
N LYS A 160 -4.67 -2.89 -15.38
CA LYS A 160 -3.62 -3.46 -16.25
C LYS A 160 -3.48 -2.57 -17.52
N PRO A 161 -2.29 -2.02 -17.80
CA PRO A 161 -2.03 -1.26 -19.02
C PRO A 161 -2.26 -2.08 -20.28
N GLU A 162 -2.49 -1.40 -21.40
CA GLU A 162 -2.70 -2.04 -22.71
C GLU A 162 -1.40 -2.61 -23.31
N SER A 163 -0.23 -2.07 -22.93
CA SER A 163 1.06 -2.51 -23.46
C SER A 163 1.94 -3.17 -22.41
N GLN A 164 2.63 -4.24 -22.80
CA GLN A 164 3.57 -4.96 -21.92
C GLN A 164 4.68 -4.04 -21.40
N LYS A 165 5.18 -3.13 -22.24
CA LYS A 165 6.21 -2.16 -21.85
C LYS A 165 5.76 -1.27 -20.67
N GLU A 166 4.50 -0.85 -20.66
CA GLU A 166 3.95 -0.08 -19.55
C GLU A 166 3.69 -0.94 -18.32
N VAL A 167 3.28 -2.20 -18.50
CA VAL A 167 3.16 -3.18 -17.41
C VAL A 167 4.50 -3.30 -16.68
N ASP A 168 5.58 -3.53 -17.43
CA ASP A 168 6.92 -3.73 -16.89
C ASP A 168 7.42 -2.48 -16.15
N LEU A 169 7.23 -1.29 -16.74
CA LEU A 169 7.64 -0.02 -16.13
C LEU A 169 6.86 0.27 -14.83
N LYS A 170 5.53 0.07 -14.83
CA LYS A 170 4.72 0.31 -13.64
C LYS A 170 4.99 -0.74 -12.57
N SER A 171 5.19 -2.01 -12.96
CA SER A 171 5.59 -3.08 -12.06
C SER A 171 6.93 -2.77 -11.39
N PHE A 172 7.92 -2.29 -12.15
CA PHE A 172 9.19 -1.83 -11.60
C PHE A 172 9.03 -0.72 -10.57
N ARG A 173 8.19 0.29 -10.85
CA ARG A 173 7.89 1.38 -9.90
C ARG A 173 7.20 0.88 -8.64
N LEU A 174 6.26 -0.05 -8.78
CA LEU A 174 5.62 -0.71 -7.64
C LEU A 174 6.63 -1.48 -6.81
N ARG A 175 7.61 -2.15 -7.44
CA ARG A 175 8.69 -2.81 -6.68
C ARG A 175 9.48 -1.82 -5.85
N GLN A 176 9.91 -0.72 -6.45
CA GLN A 176 10.62 0.34 -5.73
C GLN A 176 9.80 0.93 -4.59
N TYR A 177 8.48 1.10 -4.78
CA TYR A 177 7.58 1.56 -3.74
C TYR A 177 7.51 0.57 -2.58
N TRP A 178 7.31 -0.72 -2.84
CA TRP A 178 7.22 -1.76 -1.82
C TRP A 178 8.53 -2.01 -1.07
N SER A 179 9.67 -1.88 -1.74
CA SER A 179 10.97 -1.96 -1.05
C SER A 179 11.18 -0.81 -0.06
N LYS A 180 10.61 0.39 -0.30
CA LYS A 180 10.63 1.46 0.73
C LYS A 180 9.84 1.07 1.98
N LEU A 181 8.82 0.23 1.83
CA LEU A 181 8.01 -0.30 2.92
C LEU A 181 8.61 -1.57 3.54
N GLY A 182 9.80 -2.02 3.12
CA GLY A 182 10.50 -3.14 3.73
C GLY A 182 10.24 -4.51 3.09
N LEU A 183 9.65 -4.57 1.88
CA LEU A 183 9.61 -5.83 1.10
C LEU A 183 10.85 -5.92 0.20
N ASN A 184 11.85 -6.68 0.63
CA ASN A 184 13.18 -6.67 0.01
C ASN A 184 13.48 -7.90 -0.85
N SER A 185 12.78 -9.01 -0.63
CA SER A 185 13.00 -10.24 -1.41
C SER A 185 12.13 -10.23 -2.67
N TYR A 186 12.72 -10.54 -3.82
CA TYR A 186 12.02 -10.55 -5.11
C TYR A 186 12.27 -11.86 -5.87
N ASP A 187 11.18 -12.53 -6.22
CA ASP A 187 11.15 -13.63 -7.18
C ASP A 187 10.73 -13.07 -8.54
N SER A 188 11.68 -13.05 -9.48
CA SER A 188 11.45 -12.54 -10.83
C SER A 188 10.63 -13.47 -11.72
N GLU A 189 10.63 -14.77 -11.45
CA GLU A 189 9.90 -15.76 -12.26
C GLU A 189 8.39 -15.62 -12.02
N HIS A 190 8.00 -15.45 -10.75
CA HIS A 190 6.60 -15.32 -10.34
C HIS A 190 6.12 -13.86 -10.24
N ASN A 191 7.06 -12.91 -10.34
CA ASN A 191 6.86 -11.50 -10.04
C ASN A 191 6.24 -11.34 -8.63
N ILE A 192 6.92 -11.87 -7.62
CA ILE A 192 6.51 -11.82 -6.21
C ILE A 192 7.55 -11.03 -5.43
N LEU A 193 7.09 -9.98 -4.73
CA LEU A 193 7.86 -9.35 -3.66
C LEU A 193 7.41 -9.89 -2.32
N TRP A 194 8.34 -10.16 -1.41
CA TRP A 194 8.01 -10.72 -0.11
C TRP A 194 9.05 -10.40 0.97
N GLU A 195 8.65 -10.64 2.22
CA GLU A 195 9.50 -10.56 3.41
C GLU A 195 8.96 -11.56 4.46
N PRO A 196 9.73 -12.58 4.88
CA PRO A 196 9.26 -13.65 5.77
C PRO A 196 8.90 -13.17 7.18
N GLU A 197 9.60 -12.16 7.66
CA GLU A 197 9.43 -11.56 8.98
C GLU A 197 9.36 -10.05 8.81
N TRP A 198 8.35 -9.60 8.09
CA TRP A 198 8.21 -8.18 7.80
C TRP A 198 8.12 -7.38 9.10
N SER A 199 8.89 -6.30 9.15
CA SER A 199 8.86 -5.32 10.22
C SER A 199 8.86 -3.92 9.61
N CYS A 200 8.26 -2.96 10.33
CA CYS A 200 8.21 -1.58 9.89
C CYS A 200 9.62 -0.99 9.79
N PRO A 201 10.04 -0.43 8.64
CA PRO A 201 11.35 0.19 8.51
C PRO A 201 11.61 1.31 9.53
N ASP A 202 12.81 1.34 10.13
CA ASP A 202 13.18 2.31 11.19
C ASP A 202 12.95 3.77 10.81
N TRP A 203 13.18 4.12 9.54
CA TRP A 203 13.01 5.48 9.04
C TRP A 203 11.53 5.91 8.98
N LEU A 204 10.59 4.96 8.95
CA LEU A 204 9.15 5.21 9.04
C LEU A 204 8.65 5.30 10.49
N LEU A 205 9.31 4.60 11.42
CA LEU A 205 9.03 4.68 12.86
C LEU A 205 9.33 6.07 13.45
N GLY A 206 10.08 6.90 12.72
CA GLY A 206 10.30 8.29 13.10
C GLY A 206 11.18 8.41 14.34
N GLN A 207 12.33 7.72 14.34
CA GLN A 207 13.38 8.03 15.31
C GLN A 207 13.71 9.53 15.18
N ARG A 208 13.25 10.32 16.16
CA ARG A 208 14.11 11.37 16.68
C ARG A 208 15.34 10.62 17.19
N GLN A 209 16.42 10.63 16.43
CA GLN A 209 17.72 10.33 17.01
C GLN A 209 17.90 11.34 18.13
N LEU A 210 17.65 10.91 19.37
CA LEU A 210 18.21 11.54 20.54
C LEU A 210 19.67 11.12 20.53
N SER A 211 20.50 11.92 19.86
CA SER A 211 21.92 12.02 20.14
C SER A 211 22.18 13.17 21.09
#